data_AF-A0A0L8HPI4-F1
#
_entry.id   AF-A0A0L8HPI4-F1
#
_cell.length_a   1.000
_cell.length_b   1.000
_cell.length_c   1.000
_cell.angle_alpha   90.00
_cell.angle_beta   90.00
_cell.angle_gamma   90.00
#
_symmetry.space_group_name_H-M   'P 1'
#
loop_
_entity.id
_entity.type
_entity.pdbx_description
1 polymer ?
#
loop_
_entity_poly.entity_id
_entity_poly.type
_entity_poly.pdbx_seq_one_letter_code
_entity_poly.pdbx_strand_id
1 'polypeptide(L)'
;MGLSFKSPEHKRVTSRVTAMIDVVPVDTTNEETRTLFVNAFITNNRSDYITHLMAYHTKYLECFLKTQNHLMRADGPLPFAYRHYIAIMAAGRHKCSYLIQLQATEFLLQSGNADWLKGLDYIPQKLRDLYEINKLLAHRPWLINKSHIEKLTKGPNNWSVSEVTQALIILSHFHALSGFIYGCGISCDFDADQGLTYLPASKNYDDSCENGCQSEEETEEEEDNSYECFEGGVEALLERMKKLSETQEETTEEEMLKGFEKVESPNLELSTSTENLTANKSNILRYVYEPDYTYQDFKRVNYQEVATFRAQDYSWEDHGFSLANRLYPEIGSLLDEKFRVAYNLTYNTMGNNKGVDTTAFRRAIWNYIHFMYGIRHDDYNYNEVTDLLERDLKTYVKTVTCYPEQVSYQDYKNVLKGFQHSEKVHVNLMMLEARLQAELLYSLRAVMRYMT
;
A
#
# COMPACT_ATOMS: atom_id res chain seq x y z
N MET A 1 9.06 -12.95 65.14
CA MET A 1 9.85 -12.44 63.99
C MET A 1 9.46 -13.25 62.77
N GLY A 2 8.51 -12.77 61.97
CA GLY A 2 8.11 -13.40 60.71
C GLY A 2 8.22 -12.34 59.61
N LEU A 3 9.17 -12.53 58.70
CA LEU A 3 9.45 -11.66 57.58
C LEU A 3 8.34 -11.79 56.53
N SER A 4 7.61 -10.69 56.27
CA SER A 4 6.68 -10.57 55.14
C SER A 4 7.44 -10.00 53.94
N PHE A 5 7.62 -10.80 52.90
CA PHE A 5 8.06 -10.33 51.59
C PHE A 5 6.84 -9.81 50.83
N LYS A 6 6.80 -8.51 50.54
CA LYS A 6 5.88 -7.92 49.56
C LYS A 6 6.43 -8.15 48.15
N SER A 7 5.67 -8.81 47.27
CA SER A 7 5.93 -8.78 45.83
C SER A 7 5.51 -7.42 45.25
N PRO A 8 6.16 -6.90 44.21
CA PRO A 8 5.74 -5.66 43.56
C PRO A 8 4.47 -5.90 42.73
N GLU A 9 3.48 -5.03 42.88
CA GLU A 9 2.31 -4.96 42.00
C GLU A 9 2.76 -4.64 40.56
N HIS A 10 2.59 -5.60 39.65
CA HIS A 10 2.56 -5.30 38.23
C HIS A 10 1.29 -4.50 37.95
N LYS A 11 1.44 -3.20 37.69
CA LYS A 11 0.40 -2.40 37.03
C LYS A 11 0.02 -3.13 35.73
N ARG A 12 -1.18 -3.69 35.69
CA ARG A 12 -1.85 -4.12 34.45
C ARG A 12 -1.85 -2.90 33.52
N VAL A 13 -1.00 -2.93 32.51
CA VAL A 13 -1.16 -2.07 31.34
C VAL A 13 -2.47 -2.50 30.72
N THR A 14 -3.47 -1.64 30.83
CA THR A 14 -4.77 -1.80 30.17
C THR A 14 -4.51 -2.04 28.68
N SER A 15 -4.88 -3.23 28.21
CA SER A 15 -4.85 -3.59 26.80
C SER A 15 -5.64 -2.53 26.03
N ARG A 16 -4.97 -1.85 25.10
CA ARG A 16 -5.62 -0.94 24.16
C ARG A 16 -6.77 -1.69 23.50
N VAL A 17 -7.96 -1.13 23.59
CA VAL A 17 -9.17 -1.61 22.92
C VAL A 17 -8.88 -1.73 21.43
N THR A 18 -8.75 -2.96 20.93
CA THR A 18 -8.56 -3.25 19.51
C THR A 18 -9.93 -3.14 18.84
N ALA A 19 -10.17 -2.03 18.13
CA ALA A 19 -11.29 -1.99 17.20
C ALA A 19 -11.08 -3.09 16.15
N MET A 20 -11.99 -4.06 16.07
CA MET A 20 -12.00 -5.03 14.98
C MET A 20 -12.10 -4.24 13.67
N ILE A 21 -11.16 -4.47 12.75
CA ILE A 21 -11.22 -3.90 11.40
C ILE A 21 -12.46 -4.49 10.74
N ASP A 22 -13.37 -3.63 10.29
CA ASP A 22 -14.54 -4.06 9.51
C ASP A 22 -14.05 -4.65 8.19
N VAL A 23 -14.45 -5.89 7.91
CA VAL A 23 -14.03 -6.64 6.73
C VAL A 23 -15.19 -7.45 6.17
N VAL A 24 -15.19 -7.70 4.87
CA VAL A 24 -16.21 -8.56 4.26
C VAL A 24 -16.11 -9.97 4.83
N PRO A 25 -17.16 -10.54 5.43
CA PRO A 25 -17.07 -11.85 6.06
C PRO A 25 -17.11 -12.99 5.02
N VAL A 26 -16.56 -14.15 5.36
CA VAL A 26 -16.47 -15.31 4.45
C VAL A 26 -17.85 -15.80 4.00
N ASP A 27 -18.84 -15.71 4.89
CA ASP A 27 -20.24 -16.13 4.69
C ASP A 27 -21.09 -15.09 3.94
N THR A 28 -20.46 -14.12 3.26
CA THR A 28 -21.12 -13.12 2.42
C THR A 28 -22.11 -13.75 1.44
N THR A 29 -23.26 -13.09 1.24
CA THR A 29 -24.30 -13.56 0.31
C THR A 29 -23.89 -13.45 -1.15
N ASN A 30 -22.86 -12.65 -1.48
CA ASN A 30 -22.33 -12.51 -2.82
C ASN A 30 -21.59 -13.80 -3.25
N GLU A 31 -22.15 -14.50 -4.26
CA GLU A 31 -21.59 -15.75 -4.77
C GLU A 31 -20.21 -15.56 -5.44
N GLU A 32 -20.03 -14.49 -6.23
CA GLU A 32 -18.76 -14.18 -6.88
C GLU A 32 -17.64 -13.95 -5.84
N THR A 33 -17.93 -13.17 -4.80
CA THR A 33 -16.98 -12.92 -3.71
C THR A 33 -16.64 -14.21 -2.95
N ARG A 34 -17.62 -15.07 -2.68
CA ARG A 34 -17.37 -16.39 -2.06
C ARG A 34 -16.47 -17.27 -2.93
N THR A 35 -16.71 -17.32 -4.23
CA THR A 35 -15.86 -18.08 -5.16
C THR A 35 -14.42 -17.56 -5.13
N LEU A 36 -14.22 -16.24 -5.10
CA LEU A 36 -12.89 -15.65 -4.97
C LEU A 36 -12.23 -15.99 -3.64
N PHE A 37 -12.96 -15.98 -2.51
CA PHE A 37 -12.43 -16.41 -1.22
C PHE A 37 -12.01 -17.89 -1.21
N VAL A 38 -12.83 -18.77 -1.79
CA VAL A 38 -12.48 -20.19 -1.92
C VAL A 38 -11.20 -20.35 -2.76
N ASN A 39 -11.12 -19.69 -3.90
CA ASN A 39 -9.94 -19.75 -4.77
C ASN A 39 -8.68 -19.18 -4.08
N ALA A 40 -8.82 -18.06 -3.36
CA ALA A 40 -7.74 -17.47 -2.58
C ALA A 40 -7.28 -18.41 -1.46
N PHE A 41 -8.21 -19.04 -0.74
CA PHE A 41 -7.89 -20.00 0.32
C PHE A 41 -7.16 -21.22 -0.23
N ILE A 42 -7.64 -21.81 -1.32
CA ILE A 42 -6.99 -22.95 -1.99
C ILE A 42 -5.56 -22.60 -2.43
N THR A 43 -5.36 -21.37 -2.91
CA THR A 43 -4.07 -20.92 -3.43
C THR A 43 -3.09 -20.51 -2.32
N ASN A 44 -3.58 -19.82 -1.29
CA ASN A 44 -2.76 -19.22 -0.24
C ASN A 44 -2.68 -20.08 1.03
N ASN A 45 -3.44 -21.18 1.10
CA ASN A 45 -3.67 -21.99 2.30
C ASN A 45 -4.18 -21.19 3.52
N ARG A 46 -4.70 -19.98 3.29
CA ARG A 46 -5.24 -19.10 4.33
C ARG A 46 -6.18 -18.06 3.72
N SER A 47 -7.05 -17.51 4.56
CA SER A 47 -7.77 -16.27 4.26
C SER A 47 -7.11 -15.11 5.01
N ASP A 48 -6.49 -14.19 4.27
CA ASP A 48 -5.78 -13.06 4.85
C ASP A 48 -6.61 -11.76 4.79
N TYR A 49 -6.32 -10.83 5.70
CA TYR A 49 -7.05 -9.56 5.81
C TYR A 49 -7.02 -8.73 4.52
N ILE A 50 -5.96 -8.86 3.71
CA ILE A 50 -5.86 -8.18 2.41
C ILE A 50 -7.01 -8.62 1.51
N THR A 51 -7.20 -9.94 1.37
CA THR A 51 -8.25 -10.53 0.53
C THR A 51 -9.64 -10.05 0.99
N HIS A 52 -9.87 -10.02 2.30
CA HIS A 52 -11.14 -9.60 2.87
C HIS A 52 -11.43 -8.10 2.71
N LEU A 53 -10.44 -7.23 2.83
CA LEU A 53 -10.61 -5.79 2.58
C LEU A 53 -10.82 -5.51 1.10
N MET A 54 -10.05 -6.14 0.21
CA MET A 54 -10.22 -5.97 -1.23
C MET A 54 -11.57 -6.51 -1.73
N ALA A 55 -12.21 -7.42 -0.98
CA ALA A 55 -13.53 -7.97 -1.30
C ALA A 55 -14.69 -6.96 -1.23
N TYR A 56 -14.52 -5.77 -0.63
CA TYR A 56 -15.46 -4.66 -0.84
C TYR A 56 -15.56 -4.28 -2.33
N HIS A 57 -14.55 -4.63 -3.14
CA HIS A 57 -14.43 -4.34 -4.56
C HIS A 57 -14.07 -5.59 -5.36
N THR A 58 -15.03 -6.52 -5.50
CA THR A 58 -14.87 -7.84 -6.14
C THR A 58 -14.12 -7.80 -7.48
N LYS A 59 -14.44 -6.85 -8.37
CA LYS A 59 -13.75 -6.68 -9.67
C LYS A 59 -12.26 -6.42 -9.53
N TYR A 60 -11.87 -5.62 -8.54
CA TYR A 60 -10.47 -5.35 -8.25
C TYR A 60 -9.81 -6.54 -7.55
N LEU A 61 -10.49 -7.18 -6.59
CA LEU A 61 -9.98 -8.36 -5.92
C LEU A 61 -9.58 -9.46 -6.92
N GLU A 62 -10.41 -9.69 -7.94
CA GLU A 62 -10.11 -10.70 -8.97
C GLU A 62 -8.80 -10.40 -9.71
N CYS A 63 -8.61 -9.18 -10.23
CA CYS A 63 -7.37 -8.85 -10.94
C CYS A 63 -6.15 -8.79 -10.00
N PHE A 64 -6.35 -8.41 -8.73
CA PHE A 64 -5.30 -8.47 -7.71
C PHE A 64 -4.83 -9.90 -7.47
N LEU A 65 -5.75 -10.85 -7.23
CA LEU A 65 -5.43 -12.25 -6.98
C LEU A 65 -4.73 -12.90 -8.19
N LYS A 66 -5.20 -12.62 -9.41
CA LYS A 66 -4.54 -13.10 -10.65
C LYS A 66 -3.09 -12.59 -10.74
N THR A 67 -2.89 -11.30 -10.52
CA THR A 67 -1.55 -10.67 -10.56
C THR A 67 -0.64 -11.22 -9.47
N GLN A 68 -1.14 -11.35 -8.24
CA GLN A 68 -0.39 -11.86 -7.09
C GLN A 68 0.02 -13.33 -7.29
N ASN A 69 -0.88 -14.15 -7.81
CA ASN A 69 -0.58 -15.55 -8.14
C ASN A 69 0.52 -15.62 -9.21
N HIS A 70 0.38 -14.85 -10.29
CA HIS A 70 1.37 -14.83 -11.36
C HIS A 70 2.75 -14.39 -10.84
N LEU A 71 2.81 -13.32 -10.05
CA LEU A 71 4.06 -12.81 -9.48
C LEU A 71 4.74 -13.83 -8.55
N MET A 72 3.99 -14.45 -7.64
CA MET A 72 4.59 -15.19 -6.53
C MET A 72 4.61 -16.71 -6.72
N ARG A 73 3.73 -17.26 -7.57
CA ARG A 73 3.51 -18.73 -7.67
C ARG A 73 3.51 -19.29 -9.09
N ALA A 74 3.32 -18.48 -10.13
CA ALA A 74 3.44 -18.95 -11.50
C ALA A 74 4.91 -19.03 -11.96
N ASP A 75 5.14 -19.71 -13.08
CA ASP A 75 6.45 -19.74 -13.72
C ASP A 75 6.94 -18.33 -14.07
N GLY A 76 8.24 -18.11 -13.93
CA GLY A 76 8.83 -16.80 -14.17
C GLY A 76 10.35 -16.81 -13.99
N PRO A 77 11.03 -15.69 -14.30
CA PRO A 77 12.49 -15.59 -14.30
C PRO A 77 13.18 -16.00 -12.98
N LEU A 78 12.54 -15.75 -11.83
CA LEU A 78 13.11 -15.95 -10.50
C LEU A 78 12.59 -17.23 -9.82
N PRO A 79 13.43 -17.92 -9.02
CA PRO A 79 12.98 -18.99 -8.12
C PRO A 79 12.01 -18.46 -7.06
N PHE A 80 11.03 -19.27 -6.64
CA PHE A 80 10.01 -18.87 -5.66
C PHE A 80 10.59 -18.32 -4.34
N ALA A 81 11.61 -18.98 -3.78
CA ALA A 81 12.28 -18.50 -2.57
C ALA A 81 12.90 -17.10 -2.75
N TYR A 82 13.43 -16.77 -3.94
CA TYR A 82 13.95 -15.43 -4.20
C TYR A 82 12.82 -14.41 -4.21
N ARG A 83 11.68 -14.73 -4.85
CA ARG A 83 10.52 -13.83 -4.94
C ARG A 83 10.01 -13.44 -3.56
N HIS A 84 9.79 -14.42 -2.68
CA HIS A 84 9.32 -14.17 -1.32
C HIS A 84 10.35 -13.40 -0.49
N TYR A 85 11.65 -13.67 -0.65
CA TYR A 85 12.67 -12.90 0.06
C TYR A 85 12.77 -11.45 -0.44
N ILE A 86 12.64 -11.21 -1.76
CA ILE A 86 12.56 -9.86 -2.33
C ILE A 86 11.36 -9.11 -1.74
N ALA A 87 10.21 -9.77 -1.61
CA ALA A 87 9.03 -9.19 -0.99
C ALA A 87 9.25 -8.83 0.50
N ILE A 88 10.00 -9.65 1.25
CA ILE A 88 10.44 -9.32 2.63
C ILE A 88 11.29 -8.04 2.65
N MET A 89 12.27 -7.93 1.73
CA MET A 89 13.12 -6.73 1.66
C MET A 89 12.33 -5.47 1.30
N ALA A 90 11.35 -5.59 0.41
CA ALA A 90 10.46 -4.50 0.01
C ALA A 90 9.60 -4.03 1.20
N ALA A 91 8.88 -4.95 1.85
CA ALA A 91 8.07 -4.65 3.03
C ALA A 91 8.91 -4.10 4.20
N GLY A 92 10.17 -4.52 4.32
CA GLY A 92 11.15 -4.00 5.26
C GLY A 92 11.37 -2.49 5.14
N ARG A 93 11.37 -1.93 3.92
CA ARG A 93 11.58 -0.48 3.70
C ARG A 93 10.50 0.40 4.33
N HIS A 94 9.32 -0.17 4.61
CA HIS A 94 8.19 0.48 5.27
C HIS A 94 7.86 -0.13 6.63
N LYS A 95 8.77 -0.94 7.19
CA LYS A 95 8.60 -1.57 8.51
C LYS A 95 7.29 -2.38 8.64
N CYS A 96 6.79 -2.92 7.53
CA CYS A 96 5.51 -3.62 7.50
C CYS A 96 5.68 -5.08 7.98
N SER A 97 5.63 -5.30 9.29
CA SER A 97 5.79 -6.65 9.87
C SER A 97 4.73 -7.63 9.38
N TYR A 98 3.51 -7.17 9.10
CA TYR A 98 2.45 -8.01 8.55
C TYR A 98 2.91 -8.70 7.25
N LEU A 99 3.36 -7.93 6.26
CA LEU A 99 3.83 -8.49 4.98
C LEU A 99 5.15 -9.27 5.14
N ILE A 100 6.05 -8.84 6.04
CA ILE A 100 7.29 -9.58 6.31
C ILE A 100 6.99 -10.98 6.84
N GLN A 101 6.11 -11.09 7.83
CA GLN A 101 5.72 -12.39 8.40
C GLN A 101 5.01 -13.25 7.36
N LEU A 102 4.08 -12.65 6.61
CA LEU A 102 3.37 -13.30 5.52
C LEU A 102 4.33 -13.96 4.53
N GLN A 103 5.31 -13.19 4.05
CA GLN A 103 6.26 -13.64 3.05
C GLN A 103 7.36 -14.53 3.62
N ALA A 104 7.72 -14.40 4.90
CA ALA A 104 8.62 -15.33 5.58
C ALA A 104 8.01 -16.74 5.69
N THR A 105 6.71 -16.83 5.99
CA THR A 105 6.00 -18.12 5.98
C THR A 105 5.97 -18.74 4.59
N GLU A 106 5.59 -17.97 3.55
CA GLU A 106 5.60 -18.47 2.17
C GLU A 106 7.01 -18.86 1.70
N PHE A 107 8.03 -18.09 2.07
CA PHE A 107 9.43 -18.39 1.78
C PHE A 107 9.84 -19.77 2.31
N LEU A 108 9.47 -20.09 3.56
CA LEU A 108 9.75 -21.39 4.16
C LEU A 108 8.94 -22.52 3.52
N LEU A 109 7.67 -22.28 3.17
CA LEU A 109 6.84 -23.25 2.44
C LEU A 109 7.46 -23.61 1.08
N GLN A 110 8.11 -22.65 0.42
CA GLN A 110 8.85 -22.85 -0.83
C GLN A 110 10.27 -23.39 -0.61
N SER A 111 10.53 -24.01 0.55
CA SER A 111 11.83 -24.59 0.93
C SER A 111 12.99 -23.60 0.90
N GLY A 112 12.71 -22.32 1.17
CA GLY A 112 13.71 -21.28 1.34
C GLY A 112 14.65 -21.58 2.52
N ASN A 113 15.92 -21.18 2.39
CA ASN A 113 16.90 -21.38 3.46
C ASN A 113 16.56 -20.50 4.67
N ALA A 114 16.16 -21.11 5.78
CA ALA A 114 15.79 -20.43 7.02
C ALA A 114 16.87 -19.49 7.58
N ASP A 115 18.16 -19.72 7.27
CA ASP A 115 19.24 -18.83 7.67
C ASP A 115 19.08 -17.42 7.07
N TRP A 116 18.45 -17.28 5.90
CA TRP A 116 18.23 -15.97 5.28
C TRP A 116 17.32 -15.06 6.12
N LEU A 117 16.44 -15.64 6.93
CA LEU A 117 15.55 -14.92 7.86
C LEU A 117 16.29 -14.37 9.10
N LYS A 118 17.59 -14.68 9.25
CA LYS A 118 18.45 -14.06 10.28
C LYS A 118 18.85 -12.63 9.91
N GLY A 119 18.76 -12.25 8.63
CA GLY A 119 19.00 -10.88 8.14
C GLY A 119 19.77 -10.83 6.82
N LEU A 120 20.00 -9.62 6.30
CA LEU A 120 20.65 -9.39 4.99
C LEU A 120 22.08 -9.95 4.90
N ASP A 121 22.77 -10.13 6.02
CA ASP A 121 24.13 -10.69 6.02
C ASP A 121 24.16 -12.19 5.69
N TYR A 122 23.01 -12.87 5.78
CA TYR A 122 22.88 -14.33 5.58
C TYR A 122 22.41 -14.72 4.18
N ILE A 123 22.12 -13.76 3.30
CA ILE A 123 21.63 -14.04 1.93
C ILE A 123 22.77 -14.11 0.90
N PRO A 124 22.52 -14.61 -0.31
CA PRO A 124 23.50 -14.56 -1.39
C PRO A 124 23.81 -13.12 -1.81
N GLN A 125 25.03 -12.87 -2.27
CA GLN A 125 25.44 -11.55 -2.75
C GLN A 125 24.49 -11.02 -3.84
N LYS A 126 24.03 -11.90 -4.73
CA LYS A 126 23.05 -11.57 -5.78
C LYS A 126 21.82 -10.83 -5.22
N LEU A 127 21.24 -11.30 -4.12
CA LEU A 127 20.08 -10.63 -3.47
C LEU A 127 20.47 -9.35 -2.72
N ARG A 128 21.66 -9.31 -2.09
CA ARG A 128 22.15 -8.08 -1.45
C ARG A 128 22.37 -6.94 -2.46
N ASP A 129 22.83 -7.25 -3.66
CA ASP A 129 23.09 -6.24 -4.70
C ASP A 129 21.81 -5.50 -5.12
N LEU A 130 20.64 -6.13 -4.95
CA LEU A 130 19.32 -5.53 -5.21
C LEU A 130 18.95 -4.45 -4.17
N TYR A 131 19.66 -4.35 -3.05
CA TYR A 131 19.29 -3.46 -1.96
C TYR A 131 19.27 -1.98 -2.36
N GLU A 132 20.25 -1.54 -3.14
CA GLU A 132 20.35 -0.13 -3.53
C GLU A 132 19.11 0.28 -4.35
N ILE A 133 18.72 -0.52 -5.33
CA ILE A 133 17.54 -0.20 -6.15
C ILE A 133 16.24 -0.35 -5.34
N ASN A 134 16.15 -1.31 -4.40
CA ASN A 134 15.03 -1.43 -3.47
C ASN A 134 14.81 -0.13 -2.67
N LYS A 135 15.86 0.37 -2.03
CA LYS A 135 15.84 1.62 -1.26
C LYS A 135 15.42 2.82 -2.12
N LEU A 136 15.99 2.95 -3.32
CA LEU A 136 15.65 4.05 -4.24
C LEU A 136 14.19 3.95 -4.68
N LEU A 137 13.73 2.77 -5.08
CA LEU A 137 12.39 2.54 -5.61
C LEU A 137 11.31 2.84 -4.57
N ALA A 138 11.50 2.41 -3.32
CA ALA A 138 10.56 2.63 -2.23
C ALA A 138 10.36 4.10 -1.85
N HIS A 139 11.37 4.95 -2.06
CA HIS A 139 11.44 6.28 -1.42
C HIS A 139 11.67 7.43 -2.41
N ARG A 140 12.52 7.24 -3.42
CA ARG A 140 12.93 8.26 -4.40
C ARG A 140 13.17 7.65 -5.79
N PRO A 141 12.12 7.08 -6.43
CA PRO A 141 12.29 6.30 -7.65
C PRO A 141 12.83 7.12 -8.83
N TRP A 142 12.68 8.46 -8.81
CA TRP A 142 13.24 9.36 -9.82
C TRP A 142 14.77 9.36 -9.90
N LEU A 143 15.47 8.88 -8.88
CA LEU A 143 16.94 8.75 -8.89
C LEU A 143 17.42 7.50 -9.64
N ILE A 144 16.52 6.58 -9.96
CA ILE A 144 16.86 5.35 -10.70
C ILE A 144 17.25 5.71 -12.14
N ASN A 145 18.34 5.11 -12.60
CA ASN A 145 18.92 5.35 -13.92
C ASN A 145 19.60 4.08 -14.44
N LYS A 146 20.02 4.08 -15.71
CA LYS A 146 20.58 2.90 -16.37
C LYS A 146 21.81 2.29 -15.68
N SER A 147 22.60 3.09 -14.95
CA SER A 147 23.78 2.59 -14.24
C SER A 147 23.41 1.66 -13.08
N HIS A 148 22.24 1.84 -12.47
CA HIS A 148 21.73 0.95 -11.44
C HIS A 148 21.40 -0.43 -12.02
N ILE A 149 20.81 -0.47 -13.23
CA ILE A 149 20.53 -1.71 -13.95
C ILE A 149 21.84 -2.39 -14.36
N GLU A 150 22.79 -1.61 -14.90
CA GLU A 150 24.12 -2.07 -15.31
C GLU A 150 24.91 -2.73 -14.18
N LYS A 151 24.83 -2.19 -12.95
CA LYS A 151 25.49 -2.77 -11.77
C LYS A 151 24.93 -4.14 -11.40
N LEU A 152 23.64 -4.39 -11.63
CA LEU A 152 22.99 -5.69 -11.34
C LEU A 152 23.29 -6.73 -12.40
N THR A 153 23.43 -6.32 -13.66
CA THR A 153 23.56 -7.22 -14.82
C THR A 153 25.00 -7.57 -15.18
N LYS A 154 25.99 -6.90 -14.58
CA LYS A 154 27.42 -7.15 -14.78
C LYS A 154 28.06 -7.85 -13.58
N GLY A 155 29.00 -8.76 -13.85
CA GLY A 155 29.78 -9.45 -12.83
C GLY A 155 29.48 -10.95 -12.72
N PRO A 156 30.10 -11.65 -11.74
CA PRO A 156 30.03 -13.12 -11.64
C PRO A 156 28.70 -13.64 -11.08
N ASN A 157 27.96 -12.83 -10.32
CA ASN A 157 26.65 -13.18 -9.76
C ASN A 157 25.53 -12.34 -10.42
N ASN A 158 25.59 -12.21 -11.74
CA ASN A 158 24.74 -11.27 -12.45
C ASN A 158 23.26 -11.67 -12.46
N TRP A 159 22.43 -10.63 -12.49
CA TRP A 159 21.03 -10.75 -12.82
C TRP A 159 20.85 -10.68 -14.34
N SER A 160 20.00 -11.54 -14.90
CA SER A 160 19.48 -11.31 -16.24
C SER A 160 18.52 -10.13 -16.23
N VAL A 161 18.31 -9.49 -17.38
CA VAL A 161 17.37 -8.35 -17.49
C VAL A 161 15.94 -8.77 -17.12
N SER A 162 15.53 -9.99 -17.46
CA SER A 162 14.23 -10.56 -17.06
C SER A 162 14.13 -10.78 -15.55
N GLU A 163 15.18 -11.28 -14.90
CA GLU A 163 15.23 -11.42 -13.43
C GLU A 163 15.15 -10.05 -12.75
N VAL A 164 15.91 -9.05 -13.22
CA VAL A 164 15.84 -7.67 -12.69
C VAL A 164 14.43 -7.12 -12.85
N THR A 165 13.81 -7.32 -14.03
CA THR A 165 12.46 -6.81 -14.30
C THR A 165 11.43 -7.43 -13.36
N GLN A 166 11.44 -8.75 -13.18
CA GLN A 166 10.53 -9.39 -12.22
C GLN A 166 10.79 -8.90 -10.79
N ALA A 167 12.06 -8.77 -10.39
CA ALA A 167 12.42 -8.26 -9.06
C ALA A 167 11.89 -6.83 -8.83
N LEU A 168 12.04 -5.94 -9.80
CA LEU A 168 11.52 -4.56 -9.74
C LEU A 168 10.00 -4.54 -9.56
N ILE A 169 9.28 -5.40 -10.30
CA ILE A 169 7.82 -5.49 -10.17
C ILE A 169 7.41 -6.00 -8.79
N ILE A 170 8.11 -7.01 -8.25
CA ILE A 170 7.85 -7.53 -6.89
C ILE A 170 8.14 -6.45 -5.85
N LEU A 171 9.27 -5.75 -5.95
CA LEU A 171 9.63 -4.66 -5.03
C LEU A 171 8.52 -3.61 -5.00
N SER A 172 8.17 -3.05 -6.17
CA SER A 172 7.13 -2.02 -6.24
C SER A 172 5.76 -2.51 -5.80
N HIS A 173 5.40 -3.76 -6.10
CA HIS A 173 4.16 -4.35 -5.62
C HIS A 173 4.08 -4.33 -4.10
N PHE A 174 5.13 -4.78 -3.41
CA PHE A 174 5.14 -4.87 -1.94
C PHE A 174 5.40 -3.52 -1.23
N HIS A 175 6.07 -2.56 -1.89
CA HIS A 175 6.13 -1.18 -1.41
C HIS A 175 4.73 -0.56 -1.35
N ALA A 176 4.01 -0.63 -2.47
CA ALA A 176 2.69 -0.06 -2.57
C ALA A 176 1.67 -0.81 -1.70
N LEU A 177 1.77 -2.14 -1.63
CA LEU A 177 0.93 -2.97 -0.76
C LEU A 177 1.15 -2.63 0.73
N SER A 178 2.38 -2.30 1.14
CA SER A 178 2.63 -1.81 2.51
C SER A 178 1.79 -0.55 2.80
N GLY A 179 1.68 0.38 1.84
CA GLY A 179 0.78 1.53 1.94
C GLY A 179 -0.68 1.12 2.16
N PHE A 180 -1.18 0.17 1.39
CA PHE A 180 -2.54 -0.35 1.56
C PHE A 180 -2.78 -0.97 2.94
N ILE A 181 -1.84 -1.76 3.47
CA ILE A 181 -1.94 -2.37 4.80
C ILE A 181 -2.16 -1.30 5.87
N TYR A 182 -1.27 -0.31 5.92
CA TYR A 182 -1.35 0.76 6.92
C TYR A 182 -2.54 1.69 6.69
N GLY A 183 -2.83 2.03 5.43
CA GLY A 183 -3.94 2.89 5.05
C GLY A 183 -5.32 2.27 5.31
N CYS A 184 -5.45 0.95 5.34
CA CYS A 184 -6.67 0.26 5.76
C CYS A 184 -6.68 -0.10 7.26
N GLY A 185 -5.68 0.32 8.02
CA GLY A 185 -5.62 0.12 9.47
C GLY A 185 -5.29 -1.32 9.91
N ILE A 186 -4.75 -2.16 9.02
CA ILE A 186 -4.26 -3.50 9.41
C ILE A 186 -3.10 -3.33 10.38
N SER A 187 -3.32 -3.77 11.62
CA SER A 187 -2.32 -3.66 12.68
C SER A 187 -1.19 -4.64 12.42
N CYS A 188 0.00 -4.10 12.19
CA CYS A 188 1.22 -4.87 11.97
C CYS A 188 1.73 -5.59 13.24
N ASP A 189 1.06 -5.41 14.38
CA ASP A 189 1.31 -6.09 15.65
C ASP A 189 0.43 -7.33 15.88
N PHE A 190 -0.48 -7.67 14.96
CA PHE A 190 -1.23 -8.94 15.04
C PHE A 190 -0.31 -10.12 14.77
N ASP A 191 -0.22 -11.04 15.73
CA ASP A 191 0.50 -12.30 15.57
C ASP A 191 -0.05 -13.07 14.36
N ALA A 192 0.80 -13.32 13.36
CA ALA A 192 0.48 -14.04 12.13
C ALA A 192 -0.04 -15.48 12.35
N ASP A 193 0.02 -16.03 13.57
CA ASP A 193 -0.63 -17.29 13.93
C ASP A 193 -2.16 -17.22 13.86
N GLN A 194 -2.74 -16.01 13.83
CA GLN A 194 -4.18 -15.77 13.65
C GLN A 194 -4.52 -15.08 12.31
N GLY A 195 -3.93 -15.53 11.19
CA GLY A 195 -4.74 -15.53 9.96
C GLY A 195 -6.10 -16.18 10.25
N LEU A 196 -7.13 -15.97 9.42
CA LEU A 196 -8.38 -16.75 9.51
C LEU A 196 -8.09 -18.20 9.07
N THR A 197 -7.21 -18.87 9.81
CA THR A 197 -6.75 -20.22 9.61
C THR A 197 -7.78 -21.10 10.30
N TYR A 198 -8.60 -21.77 9.51
CA TYR A 198 -9.51 -22.80 10.01
C TYR A 198 -8.69 -23.98 10.54
N LEU A 199 -8.29 -23.92 11.81
CA LEU A 199 -7.88 -25.13 12.53
C LEU A 199 -9.14 -25.97 12.76
N PRO A 200 -9.14 -27.28 12.42
CA PRO A 200 -10.24 -28.15 12.80
C PRO A 200 -10.32 -28.19 14.32
N ALA A 201 -11.51 -27.94 14.86
CA ALA A 201 -11.76 -27.94 16.29
C ALA A 201 -11.36 -29.30 16.90
N SER A 202 -10.19 -29.37 17.52
CA SER A 202 -9.79 -30.48 18.36
C SER A 202 -8.76 -30.03 19.38
N LYS A 203 -9.25 -29.63 20.56
CA LYS A 203 -8.98 -30.28 21.85
C LYS A 203 -9.51 -29.39 22.98
N ASN A 204 -10.51 -29.93 23.66
CA ASN A 204 -10.99 -29.65 25.01
C ASN A 204 -10.09 -28.69 25.82
N TYR A 205 -10.60 -27.49 26.06
CA TYR A 205 -10.33 -26.80 27.32
C TYR A 205 -11.54 -27.01 28.22
N ASP A 206 -11.24 -27.58 29.38
CA ASP A 206 -12.17 -27.93 30.45
C ASP A 206 -12.97 -26.70 30.89
N ASP A 207 -14.27 -26.89 30.89
CA ASP A 207 -15.28 -25.95 31.35
C ASP A 207 -15.35 -26.03 32.87
N SER A 208 -15.06 -24.93 33.56
CA SER A 208 -15.54 -24.71 34.94
C SER A 208 -15.23 -23.30 35.42
N CYS A 209 -16.18 -22.39 35.16
CA CYS A 209 -16.52 -21.34 36.13
C CYS A 209 -17.97 -20.89 35.95
N GLU A 210 -18.89 -21.63 36.57
CA GLU A 210 -20.18 -21.10 37.00
C GLU A 210 -19.96 -20.08 38.14
N ASN A 211 -20.28 -18.81 37.90
CA ASN A 211 -21.33 -18.09 38.66
C ASN A 211 -21.38 -16.59 38.31
N GLY A 212 -22.56 -16.21 37.79
CA GLY A 212 -23.35 -15.03 38.14
C GLY A 212 -22.69 -13.65 38.21
N CYS A 213 -23.14 -12.74 37.34
CA CYS A 213 -23.62 -11.42 37.75
C CYS A 213 -24.52 -10.82 36.66
N GLN A 214 -25.79 -10.70 37.03
CA GLN A 214 -26.86 -9.79 36.62
C GLN A 214 -26.68 -8.91 35.37
N SER A 215 -27.63 -9.06 34.46
CA SER A 215 -27.99 -8.14 33.39
C SER A 215 -28.44 -6.79 33.97
N GLU A 216 -27.69 -5.74 33.69
CA GLU A 216 -28.22 -4.37 33.67
C GLU A 216 -28.43 -4.00 32.21
N GLU A 217 -29.70 -3.88 31.82
CA GLU A 217 -30.12 -3.30 30.55
C GLU A 217 -29.85 -1.79 30.63
N GLU A 218 -28.75 -1.33 30.06
CA GLU A 218 -28.57 0.08 29.74
C GLU A 218 -29.27 0.33 28.39
N THR A 219 -30.43 0.95 28.47
CA THR A 219 -31.12 1.61 27.35
C THR A 219 -30.18 2.65 26.72
N GLU A 220 -29.75 2.39 25.48
CA GLU A 220 -29.13 3.39 24.63
C GLU A 220 -30.20 4.46 24.29
N GLU A 221 -30.17 5.57 25.02
CA GLU A 221 -30.88 6.79 24.63
C GLU A 221 -30.20 7.34 23.36
N GLU A 222 -30.94 7.36 22.25
CA GLU A 222 -30.58 8.06 21.03
C GLU A 222 -30.51 9.57 21.31
N GLU A 223 -29.33 10.06 21.72
CA GLU A 223 -29.04 11.49 21.71
C GLU A 223 -28.90 11.95 20.25
N ASP A 224 -29.96 12.61 19.78
CA ASP A 224 -30.05 13.42 18.58
C ASP A 224 -29.01 14.56 18.61
N ASN A 225 -27.75 14.21 18.36
CA ASN A 225 -26.69 15.17 18.12
C ASN A 225 -26.81 15.67 16.68
N SER A 226 -27.55 16.77 16.54
CA SER A 226 -27.42 17.69 15.42
C SER A 226 -25.99 18.22 15.34
N TYR A 227 -25.10 17.44 14.72
CA TYR A 227 -23.70 17.83 14.54
C TYR A 227 -23.63 19.05 13.62
N GLU A 228 -23.15 20.15 14.20
CA GLU A 228 -22.66 21.33 13.51
C GLU A 228 -21.83 20.92 12.28
N CYS A 229 -22.17 21.53 11.15
CA CYS A 229 -21.43 21.43 9.90
C CYS A 229 -20.02 22.01 10.11
N PHE A 230 -19.07 21.16 10.50
CA PHE A 230 -17.65 21.49 10.35
C PHE A 230 -17.38 21.66 8.85
N GLU A 231 -16.81 22.79 8.43
CA GLU A 231 -16.38 23.06 7.06
C GLU A 231 -15.50 21.92 6.52
N GLY A 232 -16.07 20.96 5.80
CA GLY A 232 -15.37 19.81 5.23
C GLY A 232 -16.23 18.54 5.18
N GLY A 233 -15.84 17.57 4.33
CA GLY A 233 -16.56 16.30 4.16
C GLY A 233 -17.27 16.14 2.81
N VAL A 234 -18.01 15.04 2.65
CA VAL A 234 -18.66 14.64 1.38
C VAL A 234 -19.44 15.77 0.72
N GLU A 235 -20.29 16.48 1.46
CA GLU A 235 -21.15 17.53 0.88
C GLU A 235 -20.33 18.70 0.30
N ALA A 236 -19.31 19.16 1.03
CA ALA A 236 -18.41 20.20 0.55
C ALA A 236 -17.62 19.75 -0.70
N LEU A 237 -17.23 18.48 -0.78
CA LEU A 237 -16.56 17.92 -1.95
C LEU A 237 -17.52 17.84 -3.15
N LEU A 238 -18.77 17.41 -2.95
CA LEU A 238 -19.79 17.37 -4.00
C LEU A 238 -20.05 18.75 -4.59
N GLU A 239 -20.13 19.79 -3.76
CA GLU A 239 -20.25 21.17 -4.24
C GLU A 239 -19.05 21.61 -5.09
N ARG A 240 -17.82 21.28 -4.67
CA ARG A 240 -16.61 21.60 -5.43
C ARG A 240 -16.57 20.86 -6.76
N MET A 241 -16.93 19.57 -6.78
CA MET A 241 -17.03 18.77 -8.00
C MET A 241 -18.07 19.33 -8.97
N LYS A 242 -19.23 19.77 -8.44
CA LYS A 242 -20.28 20.40 -9.26
C LYS A 242 -19.79 21.71 -9.89
N LYS A 243 -19.19 22.60 -9.09
CA LYS A 243 -18.57 23.84 -9.58
C LYS A 243 -17.54 23.56 -10.68
N LEU A 244 -16.69 22.56 -10.47
CA LEU A 244 -15.67 22.19 -11.45
C LEU A 244 -16.28 21.71 -12.78
N SER A 245 -17.37 20.94 -12.72
CA SER A 245 -18.09 20.49 -13.93
C SER A 245 -18.78 21.63 -14.68
N GLU A 246 -19.24 22.66 -13.98
CA GLU A 246 -19.91 23.84 -14.58
C GLU A 246 -18.90 24.83 -15.20
N THR A 247 -17.65 24.81 -14.74
CA THR A 247 -16.59 25.77 -15.13
C THR A 247 -15.61 25.18 -16.15
N GLN A 248 -16.04 24.22 -16.98
CA GLN A 248 -15.20 23.61 -18.02
C GLN A 248 -14.81 24.63 -19.11
N GLU A 249 -13.81 25.46 -18.82
CA GLU A 249 -13.08 26.28 -19.78
C GLU A 249 -11.84 25.52 -20.27
N GLU A 250 -11.58 25.56 -21.58
CA GLU A 250 -10.35 25.03 -22.16
C GLU A 250 -9.15 25.79 -21.57
N THR A 251 -8.42 25.12 -20.68
CA THR A 251 -7.22 25.68 -20.04
C THR A 251 -6.04 25.52 -20.97
N THR A 252 -5.23 26.56 -21.13
CA THR A 252 -4.06 26.50 -22.02
C THR A 252 -2.95 25.62 -21.45
N GLU A 253 -2.06 25.08 -22.29
CA GLU A 253 -0.90 24.29 -21.83
C GLU A 253 -0.02 25.07 -20.84
N GLU A 254 0.16 26.38 -21.06
CA GLU A 254 0.94 27.24 -20.16
C GLU A 254 0.30 27.38 -18.77
N GLU A 255 -1.03 27.45 -18.71
CA GLU A 255 -1.78 27.50 -17.45
C GLU A 255 -1.76 26.16 -16.71
N MET A 256 -1.83 25.04 -17.43
CA MET A 256 -1.66 23.70 -16.85
C MET A 256 -0.27 23.52 -16.25
N LEU A 257 0.77 24.00 -16.93
CA LEU A 257 2.15 24.04 -16.42
C LEU A 257 2.26 24.87 -15.14
N LYS A 258 1.70 26.09 -15.13
CA LYS A 258 1.65 26.94 -13.93
C LYS A 258 0.87 26.26 -12.80
N GLY A 259 -0.19 25.52 -13.11
CA GLY A 259 -0.95 24.71 -12.16
C GLY A 259 -0.06 23.67 -11.47
N PHE A 260 0.72 22.90 -12.25
CA PHE A 260 1.67 21.92 -11.71
C PHE A 260 2.72 22.55 -10.79
N GLU A 261 3.24 23.73 -11.15
CA GLU A 261 4.20 24.45 -10.31
C GLU A 261 3.59 24.91 -8.98
N LYS A 262 2.32 25.36 -9.01
CA LYS A 262 1.56 25.82 -7.83
C LYS A 262 1.12 24.71 -6.88
N VAL A 263 0.97 23.47 -7.34
CA VAL A 263 0.59 22.38 -6.43
C VAL A 263 1.66 22.22 -5.34
N GLU A 264 1.21 22.32 -4.09
CA GLU A 264 2.02 22.09 -2.90
C GLU A 264 1.65 20.76 -2.24
N SER A 265 2.67 20.05 -1.73
CA SER A 265 2.48 18.89 -0.87
C SER A 265 2.74 19.28 0.60
N PRO A 266 1.89 18.85 1.56
CA PRO A 266 2.06 19.21 2.97
C PRO A 266 3.41 18.80 3.56
N ASN A 267 3.95 19.59 4.49
CA ASN A 267 5.13 19.22 5.27
C ASN A 267 4.70 18.24 6.34
N LEU A 268 5.11 16.99 6.20
CA LEU A 268 5.03 16.03 7.29
C LEU A 268 6.27 16.24 8.15
N GLU A 269 6.08 16.72 9.38
CA GLU A 269 7.13 16.67 10.38
C GLU A 269 7.35 15.20 10.72
N LEU A 270 8.48 14.66 10.30
CA LEU A 270 8.84 13.29 10.62
C LEU A 270 9.03 13.22 12.14
N SER A 271 8.11 12.57 12.84
CA SER A 271 8.28 12.36 14.26
C SER A 271 9.51 11.45 14.45
N THR A 272 10.59 12.04 14.95
CA THR A 272 11.77 11.29 15.42
C THR A 272 11.42 10.63 16.75
N SER A 273 10.42 9.76 16.74
CA SER A 273 10.01 8.98 17.90
C SER A 273 11.07 7.92 18.12
N THR A 274 12.16 8.34 18.76
CA THR A 274 13.16 7.49 19.41
C THR A 274 12.53 6.92 20.70
N GLU A 275 11.28 6.45 20.61
CA GLU A 275 10.55 5.86 21.72
C GLU A 275 10.74 4.36 21.65
N ASN A 276 11.58 3.86 22.58
CA ASN A 276 11.74 2.48 23.02
C ASN A 276 11.49 1.42 21.94
N LEU A 277 12.58 0.95 21.33
CA LEU A 277 12.60 -0.21 20.43
C LEU A 277 11.87 -1.39 21.09
N THR A 278 10.65 -1.65 20.65
CA THR A 278 9.98 -2.93 20.93
C THR A 278 10.77 -4.04 20.23
N ALA A 279 10.76 -5.26 20.79
CA ALA A 279 11.45 -6.41 20.20
C ALA A 279 11.03 -6.65 18.72
N ASN A 280 9.78 -6.31 18.37
CA ASN A 280 9.27 -6.35 16.99
C ASN A 280 9.98 -5.36 16.06
N LYS A 281 10.27 -4.11 16.50
CA LYS A 281 11.01 -3.15 15.68
C LYS A 281 12.44 -3.60 15.42
N SER A 282 13.12 -4.20 16.40
CA SER A 282 14.47 -4.78 16.19
C SER A 282 14.47 -5.99 15.25
N ASN A 283 13.35 -6.73 15.15
CA ASN A 283 13.24 -7.87 14.24
C ASN A 283 13.10 -7.46 12.77
N ILE A 284 12.55 -6.30 12.47
CA ILE A 284 12.36 -5.85 11.08
C ILE A 284 13.64 -5.23 10.50
N LEU A 285 14.39 -4.49 11.33
CA LEU A 285 15.59 -3.77 10.90
C LEU A 285 16.70 -4.68 10.35
N ARG A 286 16.69 -5.98 10.68
CA ARG A 286 17.63 -6.97 10.11
C ARG A 286 17.52 -7.14 8.58
N TYR A 287 16.39 -6.70 8.00
CA TYR A 287 16.12 -6.75 6.56
C TYR A 287 16.37 -5.41 5.85
N VAL A 288 16.96 -4.42 6.55
CA VAL A 288 17.05 -3.03 6.09
C VAL A 288 18.45 -2.43 6.33
N TYR A 289 19.17 -2.07 5.27
CA TYR A 289 20.29 -1.13 5.33
C TYR A 289 19.80 0.32 5.20
N GLU A 290 20.47 1.28 5.86
CA GLU A 290 20.07 2.70 5.83
C GLU A 290 18.56 2.91 6.13
N PRO A 291 18.10 2.59 7.35
CA PRO A 291 16.69 2.69 7.73
C PRO A 291 16.15 4.14 7.70
N ASP A 292 17.04 5.14 7.81
CA ASP A 292 16.69 6.56 7.80
C ASP A 292 16.54 7.13 6.37
N TYR A 293 16.81 6.34 5.33
CA TYR A 293 16.59 6.77 3.95
C TYR A 293 15.09 6.76 3.65
N THR A 294 14.46 7.93 3.65
CA THR A 294 13.02 8.07 3.42
C THR A 294 12.73 8.92 2.18
N TYR A 295 11.45 8.98 1.81
CA TYR A 295 10.94 9.95 0.85
C TYR A 295 11.38 11.38 1.21
N GLN A 296 11.60 12.19 0.18
CA GLN A 296 11.83 13.62 0.27
C GLN A 296 11.17 14.26 -0.95
N ASP A 297 10.47 15.38 -0.77
CA ASP A 297 9.78 16.01 -1.90
C ASP A 297 10.75 16.36 -3.02
N PHE A 298 10.45 15.89 -4.24
CA PHE A 298 11.32 16.08 -5.39
C PHE A 298 11.56 17.57 -5.70
N LYS A 299 10.59 18.46 -5.42
CA LYS A 299 10.71 19.92 -5.59
C LYS A 299 11.67 20.57 -4.58
N ARG A 300 11.92 19.96 -3.43
CA ARG A 300 12.63 20.62 -2.30
C ARG A 300 14.11 20.33 -2.25
N VAL A 301 14.50 19.20 -2.81
CA VAL A 301 15.90 18.87 -2.85
C VAL A 301 16.50 19.62 -4.04
N ASN A 302 17.59 20.35 -3.78
CA ASN A 302 18.44 21.02 -4.77
C ASN A 302 19.16 20.00 -5.68
N TYR A 303 18.46 18.97 -6.17
CA TYR A 303 18.93 18.20 -7.30
C TYR A 303 18.75 19.07 -8.53
N GLN A 304 19.70 19.98 -8.79
CA GLN A 304 19.73 20.80 -10.00
C GLN A 304 19.72 19.98 -11.31
N GLU A 305 19.70 18.64 -11.22
CA GLU A 305 19.69 17.68 -12.33
C GLU A 305 18.43 16.77 -12.41
N VAL A 306 17.49 16.80 -11.44
CA VAL A 306 16.28 15.96 -11.53
C VAL A 306 15.19 16.72 -12.30
N ALA A 307 15.17 16.52 -13.62
CA ALA A 307 14.10 17.03 -14.47
C ALA A 307 12.76 16.35 -14.13
N THR A 308 11.68 17.15 -14.15
CA THR A 308 10.30 16.64 -14.09
C THR A 308 10.11 15.53 -15.13
N PHE A 309 9.56 14.40 -14.71
CA PHE A 309 9.23 13.31 -15.61
C PHE A 309 7.94 13.65 -16.34
N ARG A 310 7.98 13.87 -17.66
CA ARG A 310 6.75 14.00 -18.46
C ARG A 310 6.21 12.61 -18.78
N ALA A 311 4.93 12.38 -18.50
CA ALA A 311 4.28 11.11 -18.79
C ALA A 311 4.35 10.75 -20.28
N GLN A 312 4.36 11.76 -21.16
CA GLN A 312 4.49 11.62 -22.61
C GLN A 312 5.87 11.11 -23.05
N ASP A 313 6.93 11.36 -22.27
CA ASP A 313 8.28 10.89 -22.62
C ASP A 313 8.43 9.38 -22.38
N TYR A 314 7.67 8.83 -21.43
CA TYR A 314 7.62 7.41 -21.11
C TYR A 314 6.33 7.08 -20.35
N SER A 315 5.31 6.63 -21.07
CA SER A 315 4.01 6.22 -20.53
C SER A 315 3.93 4.70 -20.32
N TRP A 316 2.97 4.25 -19.50
CA TRP A 316 2.68 2.82 -19.36
C TRP A 316 2.17 2.23 -20.67
N GLU A 317 1.24 2.92 -21.32
CA GLU A 317 0.56 2.46 -22.55
C GLU A 317 1.52 2.29 -23.73
N ASP A 318 2.42 3.27 -23.95
CA ASP A 318 3.31 3.26 -25.12
C ASP A 318 4.58 2.43 -24.87
N HIS A 319 5.07 2.39 -23.62
CA HIS A 319 6.39 1.85 -23.32
C HIS A 319 6.38 0.78 -22.23
N GLY A 320 5.85 1.09 -21.05
CA GLY A 320 5.93 0.23 -19.87
C GLY A 320 5.32 -1.16 -20.08
N PHE A 321 4.11 -1.19 -20.65
CA PHE A 321 3.37 -2.40 -20.95
C PHE A 321 4.15 -3.37 -21.84
N SER A 322 4.62 -2.88 -22.99
CA SER A 322 5.29 -3.69 -24.00
C SER A 322 6.65 -4.19 -23.49
N LEU A 323 7.38 -3.35 -22.75
CA LEU A 323 8.66 -3.73 -22.14
C LEU A 323 8.48 -4.81 -21.08
N ALA A 324 7.51 -4.63 -20.17
CA ALA A 324 7.21 -5.59 -19.11
C ALA A 324 6.85 -6.96 -19.70
N ASN A 325 5.90 -7.01 -20.64
CA ASN A 325 5.46 -8.25 -21.30
C ASN A 325 6.57 -8.92 -22.11
N ARG A 326 7.50 -8.16 -22.69
CA ARG A 326 8.65 -8.72 -23.41
C ARG A 326 9.66 -9.41 -22.49
N LEU A 327 9.86 -8.87 -21.29
CA LEU A 327 10.89 -9.34 -20.35
C LEU A 327 10.34 -10.36 -19.34
N TYR A 328 9.05 -10.30 -19.05
CA TYR A 328 8.33 -11.22 -18.18
C TYR A 328 6.93 -11.41 -18.79
N PRO A 329 6.70 -12.50 -19.55
CA PRO A 329 5.44 -12.69 -20.28
C PRO A 329 4.20 -12.62 -19.39
N GLU A 330 3.10 -12.10 -19.96
CA GLU A 330 1.78 -11.93 -19.32
C GLU A 330 1.68 -10.89 -18.20
N ILE A 331 2.78 -10.52 -17.54
CA ILE A 331 2.72 -9.56 -16.42
C ILE A 331 2.20 -8.19 -16.83
N GLY A 332 2.53 -7.73 -18.05
CA GLY A 332 2.07 -6.45 -18.57
C GLY A 332 0.56 -6.45 -18.75
N SER A 333 -0.03 -7.56 -19.23
CA SER A 333 -1.49 -7.69 -19.36
C SER A 333 -2.19 -7.69 -18.00
N LEU A 334 -1.62 -8.38 -17.02
CA LEU A 334 -2.17 -8.44 -15.65
C LEU A 334 -2.10 -7.08 -14.94
N LEU A 335 -0.96 -6.40 -15.05
CA LEU A 335 -0.77 -5.06 -14.48
C LEU A 335 -1.66 -4.02 -15.17
N ASP A 336 -1.79 -4.09 -16.49
CA ASP A 336 -2.65 -3.18 -17.26
C ASP A 336 -4.12 -3.33 -16.86
N GLU A 337 -4.62 -4.57 -16.78
CA GLU A 337 -5.97 -4.83 -16.30
C GLU A 337 -6.15 -4.27 -14.88
N LYS A 338 -5.20 -4.49 -13.98
CA LYS A 338 -5.26 -4.02 -12.59
C LYS A 338 -5.27 -2.49 -12.50
N PHE A 339 -4.42 -1.80 -13.25
CA PHE A 339 -4.41 -0.33 -13.32
C PHE A 339 -5.73 0.20 -13.89
N ARG A 340 -6.19 -0.36 -15.00
CA ARG A 340 -7.44 0.05 -15.65
C ARG A 340 -8.65 -0.17 -14.75
N VAL A 341 -8.74 -1.31 -14.07
CA VAL A 341 -9.84 -1.61 -13.14
C VAL A 341 -9.81 -0.62 -11.98
N ALA A 342 -8.68 -0.43 -11.31
CA ALA A 342 -8.59 0.51 -10.18
C ALA A 342 -8.88 1.95 -10.58
N TYR A 343 -8.36 2.41 -11.72
CA TYR A 343 -8.56 3.78 -12.21
C TYR A 343 -10.02 4.06 -12.57
N ASN A 344 -10.71 3.09 -13.19
CA ASN A 344 -12.09 3.25 -13.67
C ASN A 344 -13.17 2.74 -12.72
N LEU A 345 -12.79 2.10 -11.61
CA LEU A 345 -13.76 1.57 -10.65
C LEU A 345 -14.62 2.72 -10.11
N THR A 346 -15.93 2.58 -10.24
CA THR A 346 -16.91 3.52 -9.70
C THR A 346 -18.22 2.78 -9.47
N TYR A 347 -18.91 3.16 -8.41
CA TYR A 347 -20.29 2.74 -8.14
C TYR A 347 -21.28 3.89 -8.38
N ASN A 348 -20.76 5.02 -8.88
CA ASN A 348 -21.46 6.29 -9.02
C ASN A 348 -22.12 6.72 -7.70
N THR A 349 -21.39 6.55 -6.60
CA THR A 349 -21.79 6.93 -5.25
C THR A 349 -20.71 7.76 -4.58
N MET A 350 -21.11 8.58 -3.62
CA MET A 350 -20.20 9.25 -2.69
C MET A 350 -20.92 9.44 -1.35
N GLY A 351 -20.52 8.68 -0.33
CA GLY A 351 -21.20 8.62 0.95
C GLY A 351 -22.62 8.03 0.79
N ASN A 352 -23.64 8.81 1.17
CA ASN A 352 -25.04 8.41 1.00
C ASN A 352 -25.64 8.84 -0.36
N ASN A 353 -24.88 9.59 -1.16
CA ASN A 353 -25.34 10.12 -2.43
C ASN A 353 -25.16 9.11 -3.57
N LYS A 354 -26.16 8.99 -4.45
CA LYS A 354 -26.18 8.08 -5.61
C LYS A 354 -26.25 8.87 -6.92
N GLY A 355 -25.76 8.28 -8.01
CA GLY A 355 -25.74 8.92 -9.33
C GLY A 355 -24.68 10.01 -9.47
N VAL A 356 -23.62 9.95 -8.65
CA VAL A 356 -22.53 10.93 -8.64
C VAL A 356 -21.41 10.48 -9.58
N ASP A 357 -21.01 11.33 -10.54
CA ASP A 357 -19.78 11.08 -11.31
C ASP A 357 -18.55 11.45 -10.48
N THR A 358 -17.82 10.43 -10.05
CA THR A 358 -16.62 10.57 -9.19
C THR A 358 -15.32 10.74 -9.98
N THR A 359 -15.38 10.83 -11.32
CA THR A 359 -14.19 10.79 -12.19
C THR A 359 -13.18 11.88 -11.87
N ALA A 360 -13.60 13.13 -11.71
CA ALA A 360 -12.70 14.23 -11.39
C ALA A 360 -11.94 14.00 -10.07
N PHE A 361 -12.65 13.53 -9.03
CA PHE A 361 -12.06 13.24 -7.72
C PHE A 361 -11.04 12.08 -7.79
N ARG A 362 -11.39 10.99 -8.47
CA ARG A 362 -10.48 9.83 -8.66
C ARG A 362 -9.22 10.23 -9.44
N ARG A 363 -9.37 11.00 -10.52
CA ARG A 363 -8.25 11.54 -11.31
C ARG A 363 -7.35 12.46 -10.47
N ALA A 364 -7.94 13.32 -9.64
CA ALA A 364 -7.18 14.20 -8.76
C ALA A 364 -6.31 13.42 -7.77
N ILE A 365 -6.83 12.34 -7.16
CA ILE A 365 -6.04 11.47 -6.26
C ILE A 365 -4.87 10.83 -7.03
N TRP A 366 -5.14 10.20 -8.18
CA TRP A 366 -4.12 9.52 -8.98
C TRP A 366 -3.01 10.48 -9.41
N ASN A 367 -3.40 11.64 -9.95
CA ASN A 367 -2.46 12.64 -10.47
C ASN A 367 -1.72 13.38 -9.36
N TYR A 368 -2.30 13.52 -8.16
CA TYR A 368 -1.59 14.04 -6.99
C TYR A 368 -0.47 13.09 -6.53
N ILE A 369 -0.69 11.77 -6.58
CA ILE A 369 0.35 10.79 -6.24
C ILE A 369 1.46 10.83 -7.28
N HIS A 370 1.12 10.77 -8.57
CA HIS A 370 2.09 10.93 -9.65
C HIS A 370 2.89 12.24 -9.51
N PHE A 371 2.21 13.34 -9.16
CA PHE A 371 2.83 14.62 -8.84
C PHE A 371 3.85 14.50 -7.71
N MET A 372 3.53 13.87 -6.58
CA MET A 372 4.48 13.68 -5.47
C MET A 372 5.72 12.90 -5.91
N TYR A 373 5.57 11.97 -6.85
CA TYR A 373 6.66 11.22 -7.45
C TYR A 373 7.32 11.94 -8.64
N GLY A 374 6.99 13.20 -8.91
CA GLY A 374 7.62 14.02 -9.95
C GLY A 374 7.16 13.71 -11.39
N ILE A 375 6.05 12.99 -11.55
CA ILE A 375 5.44 12.66 -12.84
C ILE A 375 4.37 13.70 -13.18
N ARG A 376 4.53 14.35 -14.33
CA ARG A 376 3.61 15.35 -14.86
C ARG A 376 2.86 14.81 -16.08
N HIS A 377 1.54 14.98 -16.07
CA HIS A 377 0.66 14.72 -17.21
C HIS A 377 0.31 16.06 -17.87
N ASP A 378 0.81 16.29 -19.10
CA ASP A 378 0.61 17.56 -19.80
C ASP A 378 -0.86 17.83 -20.20
N ASP A 379 -1.71 16.82 -20.23
CA ASP A 379 -3.14 16.87 -20.55
C ASP A 379 -4.04 17.00 -19.31
N TYR A 380 -3.45 17.27 -18.14
CA TYR A 380 -4.19 17.38 -16.88
C TYR A 380 -4.10 18.76 -16.24
N ASN A 381 -5.25 19.32 -15.87
CA ASN A 381 -5.33 20.56 -15.11
C ASN A 381 -5.05 20.31 -13.62
N TYR A 382 -3.83 20.57 -13.18
CA TYR A 382 -3.42 20.37 -11.78
C TYR A 382 -4.11 21.30 -10.77
N ASN A 383 -4.86 22.33 -11.20
CA ASN A 383 -5.70 23.11 -10.29
C ASN A 383 -6.81 22.25 -9.67
N GLU A 384 -7.30 21.23 -10.38
CA GLU A 384 -8.27 20.26 -9.86
C GLU A 384 -7.80 19.58 -8.58
N VAL A 385 -6.49 19.35 -8.43
CA VAL A 385 -5.92 18.77 -7.20
C VAL A 385 -6.08 19.72 -6.01
N THR A 386 -5.97 21.02 -6.26
CA THR A 386 -6.14 22.05 -5.22
C THR A 386 -7.60 22.26 -4.89
N ASP A 387 -8.48 22.21 -5.89
CA ASP A 387 -9.91 22.42 -5.72
C ASP A 387 -10.58 21.22 -5.03
N LEU A 388 -10.20 20.00 -5.40
CA LEU A 388 -10.88 18.78 -4.95
C LEU A 388 -10.24 18.15 -3.71
N LEU A 389 -8.92 18.20 -3.54
CA LEU A 389 -8.26 17.54 -2.41
C LEU A 389 -7.96 18.54 -1.28
N GLU A 390 -8.71 18.40 -0.19
CA GLU A 390 -8.46 19.15 1.04
C GLU A 390 -7.10 18.79 1.67
N ARG A 391 -6.61 19.68 2.56
CA ARG A 391 -5.29 19.54 3.18
C ARG A 391 -5.14 18.22 3.94
N ASP A 392 -6.16 17.81 4.68
CA ASP A 392 -6.13 16.58 5.48
C ASP A 392 -6.05 15.34 4.57
N LEU A 393 -6.81 15.32 3.48
CA LEU A 393 -6.73 14.27 2.47
C LEU A 393 -5.35 14.25 1.77
N LYS A 394 -4.81 15.41 1.38
CA LYS A 394 -3.45 15.50 0.81
C LYS A 394 -2.38 14.99 1.77
N THR A 395 -2.55 15.26 3.07
CA THR A 395 -1.66 14.81 4.15
C THR A 395 -1.76 13.30 4.28
N TYR A 396 -2.98 12.75 4.39
CA TYR A 396 -3.24 11.33 4.46
C TYR A 396 -2.68 10.56 3.25
N VAL A 397 -2.96 11.03 2.03
CA VAL A 397 -2.44 10.42 0.78
C VAL A 397 -0.91 10.41 0.78
N LYS A 398 -0.27 11.51 1.21
CA LYS A 398 1.19 11.58 1.33
C LYS A 398 1.73 10.61 2.39
N THR A 399 1.09 10.54 3.57
CA THR A 399 1.51 9.61 4.62
C THR A 399 1.39 8.16 4.14
N VAL A 400 0.26 7.74 3.58
CA VAL A 400 0.05 6.36 3.09
C VAL A 400 1.02 5.99 1.97
N THR A 401 1.32 6.91 1.05
CA THR A 401 2.16 6.60 -0.12
C THR A 401 3.65 6.80 0.10
N CYS A 402 4.07 7.58 1.11
CA CYS A 402 5.49 7.93 1.31
C CYS A 402 6.03 7.50 2.69
N TYR A 403 5.18 7.48 3.72
CA TYR A 403 5.54 7.16 5.11
C TYR A 403 4.47 6.28 5.78
N PRO A 404 4.09 5.14 5.16
CA PRO A 404 2.93 4.36 5.59
C PRO A 404 3.04 3.89 7.05
N GLU A 405 4.24 3.67 7.56
CA GLU A 405 4.48 3.29 8.96
C GLU A 405 4.06 4.35 9.99
N GLN A 406 3.74 5.57 9.55
CA GLN A 406 3.27 6.67 10.39
C GLN A 406 1.75 6.85 10.38
N VAL A 407 1.03 6.10 9.54
CA VAL A 407 -0.44 6.17 9.49
C VAL A 407 -0.99 5.66 10.80
N SER A 408 -1.72 6.53 11.51
CA SER A 408 -2.46 6.16 12.71
C SER A 408 -3.91 5.81 12.38
N TYR A 409 -4.56 5.04 13.25
CA TYR A 409 -6.00 4.79 13.15
C TYR A 409 -6.82 6.09 13.17
N GLN A 410 -6.32 7.12 13.87
CA GLN A 410 -7.00 8.41 13.94
C GLN A 410 -6.98 9.14 12.60
N ASP A 411 -5.88 9.04 11.84
CA ASP A 411 -5.78 9.59 10.48
C ASP A 411 -6.84 8.94 9.57
N TYR A 412 -6.96 7.61 9.62
CA TYR A 412 -7.97 6.87 8.87
C TYR A 412 -9.42 7.28 9.24
N LYS A 413 -9.70 7.44 10.54
CA LYS A 413 -11.03 7.83 11.02
C LYS A 413 -11.39 9.26 10.60
N ASN A 414 -10.44 10.19 10.69
CA ASN A 414 -10.66 11.62 10.48
C ASN A 414 -10.69 12.05 9.02
N VAL A 415 -10.01 11.33 8.12
CA VAL A 415 -10.01 11.63 6.68
C VAL A 415 -11.32 11.17 6.03
N LEU A 416 -11.67 11.80 4.89
CA LEU A 416 -12.84 11.42 4.07
C LEU A 416 -14.13 11.36 4.90
N LYS A 417 -14.42 12.42 5.67
CA LYS A 417 -15.61 12.48 6.53
C LYS A 417 -16.89 12.34 5.70
N GLY A 418 -17.78 11.43 6.11
CA GLY A 418 -19.03 11.11 5.40
C GLY A 418 -18.90 10.01 4.33
N PHE A 419 -17.69 9.57 4.00
CA PHE A 419 -17.50 8.41 3.13
C PHE A 419 -17.78 7.11 3.89
N GLN A 420 -18.31 6.11 3.18
CA GLN A 420 -18.45 4.76 3.70
C GLN A 420 -17.08 4.09 3.85
N HIS A 421 -16.98 3.07 4.71
CA HIS A 421 -15.73 2.32 4.89
C HIS A 421 -15.24 1.71 3.57
N SER A 422 -16.14 1.12 2.78
CA SER A 422 -15.84 0.60 1.44
C SER A 422 -15.24 1.67 0.52
N GLU A 423 -15.73 2.91 0.56
CA GLU A 423 -15.19 3.99 -0.26
C GLU A 423 -13.79 4.44 0.22
N LYS A 424 -13.51 4.37 1.53
CA LYS A 424 -12.15 4.58 2.06
C LYS A 424 -11.19 3.47 1.61
N VAL A 425 -11.64 2.22 1.59
CA VAL A 425 -10.87 1.10 1.02
C VAL A 425 -10.61 1.35 -0.47
N HIS A 426 -11.63 1.79 -1.23
CA HIS A 426 -11.49 2.16 -2.64
C HIS A 426 -10.42 3.24 -2.86
N VAL A 427 -10.40 4.30 -2.05
CA VAL A 427 -9.34 5.33 -2.13
C VAL A 427 -7.96 4.73 -1.86
N ASN A 428 -7.84 3.82 -0.89
CA ASN A 428 -6.58 3.10 -0.65
C ASN A 428 -6.16 2.20 -1.83
N LEU A 429 -7.09 1.61 -2.57
CA LEU A 429 -6.79 0.88 -3.80
C LEU A 429 -6.24 1.79 -4.90
N MET A 430 -6.81 2.98 -5.07
CA MET A 430 -6.26 3.97 -6.01
C MET A 430 -4.85 4.41 -5.59
N MET A 431 -4.62 4.62 -4.29
CA MET A 431 -3.30 5.00 -3.79
C MET A 431 -2.25 3.90 -4.03
N LEU A 432 -2.63 2.65 -3.79
CA LEU A 432 -1.83 1.45 -4.07
C LEU A 432 -1.41 1.39 -5.54
N GLU A 433 -2.37 1.49 -6.46
CA GLU A 433 -2.08 1.34 -7.89
C GLU A 433 -1.34 2.54 -8.50
N ALA A 434 -1.69 3.77 -8.13
CA ALA A 434 -0.99 4.95 -8.61
C ALA A 434 0.48 4.97 -8.17
N ARG A 435 0.75 4.56 -6.92
CA ARG A 435 2.12 4.42 -6.42
C ARG A 435 2.89 3.32 -7.17
N LEU A 436 2.28 2.14 -7.33
CA LEU A 436 2.88 1.04 -8.08
C LEU A 436 3.23 1.47 -9.51
N GLN A 437 2.30 2.13 -10.21
CA GLN A 437 2.53 2.61 -11.57
C GLN A 437 3.69 3.61 -11.61
N ALA A 438 3.75 4.57 -10.70
CA ALA A 438 4.84 5.55 -10.63
C ALA A 438 6.22 4.89 -10.47
N GLU A 439 6.36 3.95 -9.53
CA GLU A 439 7.62 3.22 -9.32
C GLU A 439 8.02 2.38 -10.56
N LEU A 440 7.04 1.74 -11.22
CA LEU A 440 7.27 0.98 -12.45
C LEU A 440 7.70 1.87 -13.62
N LEU A 441 7.10 3.05 -13.80
CA LEU A 441 7.49 3.95 -14.88
C LEU A 441 8.96 4.35 -14.78
N TYR A 442 9.46 4.70 -13.58
CA TYR A 442 10.87 5.04 -13.40
C TYR A 442 11.80 3.86 -13.62
N SER A 443 11.47 2.71 -13.04
CA SER A 443 12.32 1.52 -13.08
C SER A 443 12.36 0.89 -14.48
N LEU A 444 11.22 0.75 -15.15
CA LEU A 444 11.13 0.24 -16.52
C LEU A 444 11.75 1.21 -17.53
N ARG A 445 11.65 2.53 -17.33
CA ARG A 445 12.40 3.50 -18.14
C ARG A 445 13.91 3.29 -18.01
N ALA A 446 14.41 3.04 -16.80
CA ALA A 446 15.81 2.75 -16.58
C ALA A 446 16.25 1.44 -17.25
N VAL A 447 15.41 0.40 -17.22
CA VAL A 447 15.63 -0.86 -17.96
C VAL A 447 15.68 -0.60 -19.46
N MET A 448 14.71 0.15 -20.01
CA MET A 448 14.69 0.49 -21.44
C MET A 448 15.97 1.19 -21.89
N ARG A 449 16.41 2.21 -21.13
CA ARG A 449 17.64 2.99 -21.39
C ARG A 449 18.93 2.19 -21.20
N TYR A 450 18.87 1.04 -20.54
CA TYR A 450 20.00 0.11 -20.42
C TYR A 450 20.04 -0.86 -21.60
N MET A 451 18.87 -1.24 -22.13
CA MET A 451 18.75 -2.14 -23.28
C MET A 451 18.96 -1.45 -24.64
N THR A 452 18.90 -0.12 -24.66
CA THR A 452 19.13 0.75 -25.82
C THR A 452 20.45 1.49 -25.64
#